data_AF-A0A384JEM3-F1
#
_entry.id   AF-A0A384JEM3-F1
#
_cell.length_a   1.000
_cell.length_b   1.000
_cell.length_c   1.000
_cell.angle_alpha   90.00
_cell.angle_beta   90.00
_cell.angle_gamma   90.00
#
_symmetry.space_group_name_H-M   'P 1'
#
loop_
_entity.id
_entity.type
_entity.pdbx_description
1 polymer ?
#
loop_
_entity_poly.entity_id
_entity_poly.type
_entity_poly.pdbx_seq_one_letter_code
_entity_poly.pdbx_strand_id
1 'polypeptide(L)'
;MTGIERSPSSSPEPQVVTDGDGRVWVDASFTQAGFHVGDKVYLLIPGGPRHGPYKVAQVASAGRYVLCDDEGQNVRNGEEIEETNLEAA
;
A
#
# COMPACT_ATOMS: atom_id res chain seq x y z
N MET A 1 -32.42 -15.22 -23.93
CA MET A 1 -32.65 -14.83 -22.52
C MET A 1 -31.29 -14.78 -21.85
N THR A 2 -30.87 -13.58 -21.40
CA THR A 2 -29.82 -13.20 -20.41
C THR A 2 -28.43 -13.85 -20.56
N GLY A 3 -27.36 -13.10 -20.86
CA GLY A 3 -26.63 -12.24 -19.91
C GLY A 3 -25.59 -13.11 -19.18
N ILE A 4 -24.28 -12.84 -19.18
CA ILE A 4 -23.60 -11.71 -18.55
C ILE A 4 -22.14 -11.72 -19.02
N GLU A 5 -21.72 -10.59 -19.56
CA GLU A 5 -20.33 -10.16 -19.71
C GLU A 5 -19.66 -10.15 -18.32
N ARG A 6 -18.53 -10.84 -18.17
CA ARG A 6 -17.65 -10.66 -17.02
C ARG A 6 -16.24 -10.42 -17.53
N SER A 7 -15.96 -9.14 -17.74
CA SER A 7 -14.62 -8.57 -17.81
C SER A 7 -13.75 -9.21 -16.72
N PRO A 8 -12.54 -9.72 -17.02
CA PRO A 8 -11.60 -10.01 -15.95
C PRO A 8 -11.21 -8.66 -15.34
N SER A 9 -11.79 -8.41 -14.16
CA SER A 9 -11.40 -7.31 -13.28
C SER A 9 -9.91 -7.49 -13.03
N SER A 10 -9.11 -6.51 -13.43
CA SER A 10 -7.68 -6.43 -13.19
C SER A 10 -7.42 -6.19 -11.70
N SER A 11 -7.72 -7.20 -10.88
CA SER A 11 -7.25 -7.36 -9.51
C SER A 11 -6.15 -8.40 -9.57
N PRO A 12 -4.90 -8.10 -9.14
CA PRO A 12 -3.84 -9.09 -9.14
C PRO A 12 -4.19 -10.22 -8.17
N GLU A 13 -4.60 -11.37 -8.70
CA GLU A 13 -4.80 -12.58 -7.90
C GLU A 13 -3.43 -13.13 -7.45
N PRO A 14 -3.22 -13.41 -6.15
CA PRO A 14 -1.96 -13.94 -5.65
C PRO A 14 -1.71 -15.33 -6.24
N GLN A 15 -0.57 -15.51 -6.92
CA GLN A 15 -0.21 -16.79 -7.53
C GLN A 15 0.43 -17.71 -6.49
N VAL A 16 -0.32 -18.74 -6.08
CA VAL A 16 0.13 -19.75 -5.12
C VAL A 16 1.01 -20.78 -5.85
N VAL A 17 2.32 -20.76 -5.63
CA VAL A 17 3.25 -21.78 -6.13
C VAL A 17 3.43 -22.84 -5.04
N THR A 18 3.04 -24.08 -5.34
CA THR A 18 3.13 -25.21 -4.40
C THR A 18 4.38 -26.01 -4.73
N ASP A 19 5.37 -26.05 -3.83
CA ASP A 19 6.45 -27.02 -3.92
C ASP A 19 6.01 -28.34 -3.25
N GLY A 20 6.55 -29.47 -3.71
CA GLY A 20 6.05 -30.83 -3.45
C GLY A 20 6.11 -31.33 -2.01
N ASP A 21 6.41 -30.49 -1.02
CA ASP A 21 6.52 -30.82 0.41
C ASP A 21 5.42 -30.18 1.28
N GLY A 22 4.42 -29.53 0.67
CA GLY A 22 3.21 -29.06 1.38
C GLY A 22 3.45 -27.93 2.40
N ARG A 23 4.65 -27.36 2.44
CA ARG A 23 4.96 -26.16 3.24
C ARG A 23 4.76 -24.93 2.38
N VAL A 24 3.66 -24.23 2.64
CA VAL A 24 3.41 -22.89 2.10
C VAL A 24 4.35 -21.92 2.82
N TRP A 25 5.35 -21.42 2.10
CA TRP A 25 6.14 -20.29 2.55
C TRP A 25 5.56 -19.05 1.89
N VAL A 26 5.11 -18.09 2.69
CA VAL A 26 4.95 -16.72 2.18
C VAL A 26 6.36 -16.17 2.10
N ASP A 27 6.88 -16.00 0.89
CA ASP A 27 8.09 -15.22 0.69
C ASP A 27 7.78 -13.81 1.21
N ALA A 28 8.27 -13.47 2.41
CA ALA A 28 8.08 -12.17 3.05
C ALA A 28 8.77 -11.02 2.30
N SER A 29 9.43 -11.38 1.20
CA SER A 29 9.75 -10.62 0.01
C SER A 29 8.48 -10.14 -0.72
N PHE A 30 7.53 -9.53 0.01
CA PHE A 30 6.39 -8.85 -0.60
C PHE A 30 6.90 -7.54 -1.21
N THR A 31 7.72 -7.62 -2.26
CA THR A 31 8.05 -6.49 -3.13
C THR A 31 6.93 -6.25 -4.12
N GLN A 32 5.68 -6.22 -3.65
CA GLN A 32 4.57 -5.65 -4.42
C GLN A 32 3.32 -5.42 -3.56
N ALA A 33 3.25 -4.30 -2.86
CA ALA A 33 1.97 -3.68 -2.57
C ALA A 33 2.20 -2.21 -2.28
N GLY A 34 1.84 -1.37 -3.25
CA GLY A 34 1.65 0.03 -2.93
C GLY A 34 0.64 0.18 -1.80
N PHE A 35 0.80 1.19 -0.97
CA PHE A 35 -0.15 1.50 0.10
C PHE A 35 -1.51 1.90 -0.49
N HIS A 36 -2.60 1.51 0.17
CA HIS A 36 -3.94 1.88 -0.24
C HIS A 36 -4.48 3.00 0.64
N VAL A 37 -5.46 3.75 0.10
CA VAL A 37 -6.15 4.77 0.88
C VAL A 37 -6.76 4.16 2.15
N GLY A 38 -6.43 4.73 3.30
CA GLY A 38 -6.81 4.25 4.62
C GLY A 38 -5.72 3.47 5.36
N ASP A 39 -4.69 2.99 4.67
CA ASP A 39 -3.58 2.26 5.30
C ASP A 39 -2.82 3.17 6.26
N LYS A 40 -2.43 2.61 7.42
CA LYS A 40 -1.62 3.33 8.40
C LYS A 40 -0.15 3.18 8.10
N VAL A 41 0.56 4.29 8.04
CA VAL A 41 1.98 4.35 7.72
C VAL A 41 2.72 5.33 8.62
N TYR A 42 3.99 5.04 8.87
CA TYR A 42 4.95 5.97 9.43
C TYR A 42 5.71 6.68 8.31
N LEU A 43 5.88 7.99 8.44
CA LEU A 43 6.76 8.78 7.59
C LEU A 43 8.19 8.69 8.13
N LEU A 44 9.09 8.16 7.32
CA LEU A 44 10.51 8.08 7.57
C LEU A 44 11.18 9.36 7.08
N ILE A 45 11.81 10.11 7.99
CA ILE A 45 12.64 11.26 7.63
C ILE A 45 14.10 10.80 7.61
N PRO A 46 14.86 11.03 6.51
CA PRO A 46 16.28 10.67 6.45
C PRO A 46 17.06 11.30 7.61
N GLY A 47 17.65 10.46 8.47
CA GLY A 47 18.40 10.91 9.65
C GLY A 47 17.57 11.52 10.77
N GLY A 48 16.24 11.48 10.66
CA GLY A 48 15.29 11.99 11.66
C GLY A 48 14.48 10.89 12.34
N PRO A 49 13.65 11.25 13.32
CA PRO A 49 12.69 10.32 13.91
C PRO A 49 11.60 9.95 12.90
N ARG A 50 10.97 8.80 13.11
CA ARG A 50 9.73 8.43 12.39
C ARG A 50 8.57 9.28 12.89
N HIS A 51 7.71 9.74 11.98
CA HIS A 51 6.51 10.51 12.29
C HIS A 51 5.26 9.71 11.97
N GLY A 52 4.21 9.83 12.78
CA GLY A 52 2.94 9.14 12.60
C GLY A 52 2.45 8.43 13.87
N PRO A 53 1.51 7.48 13.75
CA PRO A 53 1.02 6.90 12.50
C PRO A 53 0.09 7.86 11.74
N TYR A 54 0.30 7.96 10.43
CA TYR A 54 -0.57 8.67 9.48
C TYR A 54 -1.40 7.67 8.68
N LYS A 55 -2.44 8.13 8.00
CA LYS A 55 -3.22 7.33 7.05
C LYS A 55 -2.90 7.78 5.63
N VAL A 56 -2.89 6.86 4.67
CA VAL A 56 -2.86 7.24 3.26
C VAL A 56 -4.21 7.86 2.89
N ALA A 57 -4.20 9.14 2.52
CA ALA A 57 -5.37 9.86 2.05
C ALA A 57 -5.63 9.60 0.56
N GLN A 58 -4.57 9.54 -0.24
CA GLN A 58 -4.65 9.36 -1.69
C GLN A 58 -3.39 8.69 -2.23
N VAL A 59 -3.56 7.84 -3.25
CA VAL A 59 -2.46 7.37 -4.10
C VAL A 59 -2.34 8.35 -5.27
N ALA A 60 -1.34 9.21 -5.24
CA ALA A 60 -1.17 10.26 -6.25
C ALA A 60 -0.57 9.70 -7.55
N SER A 61 0.35 8.76 -7.43
CA SER A 61 0.99 8.02 -8.54
C SER A 61 1.59 6.72 -8.00
N ALA A 62 2.08 5.85 -8.88
CA ALA A 62 2.76 4.62 -8.46
C ALA A 62 3.93 4.96 -7.52
N GLY A 63 3.86 4.48 -6.28
CA GLY A 63 4.86 4.74 -5.24
C GLY A 63 4.85 6.16 -4.66
N ARG A 64 3.79 6.96 -4.87
CA ARG A 64 3.62 8.29 -4.27
C ARG A 64 2.25 8.44 -3.63
N TYR A 65 2.25 8.91 -2.39
CA TYR A 65 1.07 8.94 -1.55
C TYR A 65 0.91 10.30 -0.88
N VAL A 66 -0.32 10.76 -0.76
CA VAL A 66 -0.67 11.87 0.12
C VAL A 66 -1.14 11.28 1.42
N LEU A 67 -0.59 11.75 2.53
CA LEU A 67 -0.97 11.29 3.87
C LEU A 67 -1.92 12.27 4.56
N CYS A 68 -2.73 11.75 5.47
CA CYS A 68 -3.50 12.53 6.42
C CYS A 68 -3.27 12.05 7.87
N ASP A 69 -3.54 12.91 8.83
CA ASP A 69 -3.58 12.53 10.25
C ASP A 69 -4.90 11.81 10.61
N ASP A 70 -5.09 11.50 11.89
CA ASP A 70 -6.30 10.80 12.35
C ASP A 70 -7.58 11.65 12.18
N GLU A 71 -7.45 12.98 12.16
CA GLU A 71 -8.52 13.93 11.92
C GLU A 71 -8.83 14.12 10.42
N GLY A 72 -8.02 13.50 9.55
CA GLY A 72 -8.15 13.60 8.10
C GLY A 72 -7.53 14.86 7.51
N GLN A 73 -6.71 15.61 8.26
CA GLN A 73 -5.98 16.74 7.70
C GLN A 73 -4.75 16.27 6.93
N ASN A 74 -4.53 16.86 5.76
CA ASN A 74 -3.39 16.48 4.92
C ASN A 74 -2.07 16.84 5.61
N VAL A 75 -1.19 15.85 5.71
CA VAL A 75 0.18 16.02 6.18
C VAL A 75 0.94 16.87 5.16
N ARG A 76 1.75 17.82 5.66
CA ARG A 76 2.58 18.71 4.82
C ARG A 76 1.81 19.43 3.69
N ASN A 77 0.57 19.84 3.96
CA ASN A 77 -0.32 20.48 2.96
C ASN A 77 -0.64 19.61 1.73
N GLY A 78 -0.60 18.28 1.87
CA GLY A 78 -0.89 17.36 0.78
C GLY A 78 0.32 17.05 -0.09
N GLU A 79 1.52 17.12 0.46
CA GLU A 79 2.76 16.73 -0.23
C GLU A 79 2.70 15.27 -0.68
N GLU A 80 3.14 15.00 -1.90
CA GLU A 80 3.32 13.65 -2.43
C GLU A 80 4.58 13.02 -1.83
N ILE A 81 4.39 12.03 -0.98
CA ILE A 81 5.47 11.33 -0.29
C ILE A 81 5.75 10.01 -1.00
N GLU A 82 7.02 9.76 -1.30
CA GLU A 82 7.46 8.52 -1.92
C GLU A 82 7.36 7.34 -0.97
N GLU A 83 7.02 6.17 -1.52
CA GLU A 83 6.92 4.89 -0.80
C GLU A 83 8.17 4.56 0.01
N THR A 84 9.34 4.91 -0.50
CA THR A 84 10.63 4.69 0.17
C THR A 84 10.78 5.46 1.48
N ASN A 85 9.97 6.51 1.65
CA ASN A 85 9.91 7.30 2.88
C ASN A 85 8.72 6.87 3.77
N LEU A 86 8.07 5.75 3.46
CA LEU A 86 6.93 5.23 4.20
C LEU A 86 7.24 3.83 4.74
N GLU A 87 6.73 3.55 5.94
CA GLU A 87 6.80 2.25 6.59
C GLU A 87 5.40 1.87 7.07
N ALA A 88 4.98 0.61 6.90
CA ALA A 88 3.71 0.14 7.43
C ALA A 88 3.67 0.25 8.97
N ALA A 89 2.56 0.73 9.53
CA ALA A 89 2.41 0.96 10.96
C ALA A 89 1.94 -0.26 11.76
#